data_AF-A0A973SVY6-F1
#
_entry.id   AF-A0A973SVY6-F1
#
_cell.length_a   1.000
_cell.length_b   1.000
_cell.length_c   1.000
_cell.angle_alpha   90.00
_cell.angle_beta   90.00
_cell.angle_gamma   90.00
#
_symmetry.space_group_name_H-M   'P 1'
#
loop_
_entity.id
_entity.type
_entity.pdbx_description
1 polymer ?
#
loop_
_entity_poly.entity_id
_entity_poly.type
_entity_poly.pdbx_seq_one_letter_code
_entity_poly.pdbx_strand_id
1 'polypeptide(L)' 'MGLFSSDSTALNTWHAHVRIEKKGQAAEYNDTVSARPHVTAKGIEKEVIAAIVNHSPHLKGGRVTRRTIRRVR' A
#
# COMPACT_ATOMS: atom_id res chain seq x y z
N MET A 1 2.64 -28.69 -27.61
CA MET A 1 2.22 -27.29 -27.77
C MET A 1 1.85 -26.74 -26.40
N GLY A 2 2.83 -26.30 -25.60
CA GLY A 2 2.59 -25.66 -24.31
C GLY A 2 3.08 -24.22 -24.40
N LEU A 3 2.16 -23.28 -24.61
CA LEU A 3 2.45 -21.85 -24.51
C LEU A 3 2.57 -21.53 -23.02
N PHE A 4 3.79 -21.60 -22.48
CA PHE A 4 4.10 -20.95 -21.22
C PHE A 4 4.02 -19.46 -21.49
N SER A 5 2.94 -18.85 -21.02
CA SER A 5 2.76 -17.41 -20.96
C SER A 5 4.01 -16.81 -20.32
N SER A 6 4.80 -16.09 -21.12
CA SER A 6 5.84 -15.18 -20.66
C SER A 6 5.16 -13.99 -19.98
N ASP A 7 4.50 -14.24 -18.85
CA ASP A 7 4.00 -13.18 -17.97
C ASP A 7 5.17 -12.67 -17.15
N SER A 8 6.14 -12.07 -17.84
CA SER A 8 7.09 -11.13 -17.25
C SER A 8 6.29 -9.92 -16.77
N THR A 9 5.52 -10.15 -15.70
CA THR A 9 4.95 -9.11 -14.86
C THR A 9 6.15 -8.37 -14.29
N ALA A 10 6.57 -7.29 -14.95
CA ALA A 10 7.46 -6.33 -14.34
C ALA A 10 6.82 -5.96 -13.00
N LEU A 11 7.37 -6.50 -11.91
CA LEU A 11 6.86 -6.28 -10.56
C LEU A 11 6.90 -4.78 -10.34
N ASN A 12 5.74 -4.13 -10.39
CA ASN A 12 5.64 -2.71 -10.11
C ASN A 12 5.73 -2.58 -8.60
N THR A 13 6.96 -2.50 -8.11
CA THR A 13 7.25 -2.30 -6.70
C THR A 13 6.93 -0.85 -6.35
N TRP A 14 6.21 -0.65 -5.26
CA TRP A 14 5.92 0.67 -4.71
C TRP A 14 6.44 0.73 -3.28
N HIS A 15 7.09 1.82 -2.91
CA HIS A 15 7.36 2.11 -1.52
C HIS A 15 6.21 2.94 -0.98
N ALA A 16 5.58 2.47 0.09
CA ALA A 16 4.49 3.15 0.76
C ALA A 16 4.85 3.44 2.22
N HIS A 17 4.79 4.71 2.57
CA HIS A 17 4.85 5.19 3.93
C HIS A 17 3.52 5.86 4.25
N VAL A 18 2.70 5.23 5.09
CA VAL A 18 1.41 5.76 5.53
C VAL A 18 1.32 5.65 7.05
N ARG A 19 0.94 6.74 7.71
CA ARG A 19 0.69 6.78 9.15
C ARG A 19 -0.71 7.28 9.43
N ILE A 20 -1.45 6.54 10.24
CA ILE A 20 -2.82 6.87 10.66
C ILE A 20 -2.85 7.07 12.16
N GLU A 21 -3.45 8.17 12.61
CA GLU A 21 -3.59 8.50 14.03
C GLU A 21 -5.05 8.72 14.41
N LYS A 22 -5.46 8.20 15.56
CA LYS A 22 -6.80 8.41 16.13
C LYS A 22 -6.77 8.27 17.65
N LYS A 23 -7.36 9.25 18.35
CA LYS A 23 -7.49 9.25 19.83
C LYS A 23 -6.16 8.96 20.57
N GLY A 24 -5.06 9.55 20.09
CA GLY A 24 -3.73 9.38 20.69
C GLY A 24 -3.03 8.05 20.35
N GLN A 25 -3.65 7.18 19.55
CA GLN A 25 -3.04 5.97 19.02
C GLN A 25 -2.61 6.18 17.57
N ALA A 26 -1.53 5.52 17.17
CA ALA A 26 -0.97 5.59 15.83
C ALA A 26 -0.63 4.19 15.30
N ALA A 27 -0.83 3.98 14.01
CA ALA A 27 -0.19 2.87 13.29
C ALA A 27 0.45 3.39 12.01
N GLU A 28 1.56 2.77 11.66
CA GLU A 28 2.40 3.15 10.54
C GLU A 28 2.68 1.92 9.68
N TYR A 29 2.57 2.12 8.37
CA TYR A 29 3.05 1.19 7.36
C TYR A 29 4.18 1.89 6.63
N ASN A 30 5.37 1.29 6.61
CA ASN A 30 6.55 1.85 5.97
C ASN A 30 7.33 0.71 5.30
N ASP A 31 6.82 0.24 4.18
CA ASP A 31 7.39 -0.90 3.47
C ASP A 31 7.09 -0.83 1.97
N THR A 32 7.66 -1.79 1.24
CA THR A 32 7.43 -2.03 -0.16
C THR A 32 6.20 -2.91 -0.40
N VAL A 33 5.44 -2.55 -1.43
CA VAL A 33 4.23 -3.21 -1.88
C VAL A 33 4.48 -3.68 -3.31
N SER A 34 4.38 -4.99 -3.53
CA SER A 34 4.35 -5.55 -4.88
C SER A 34 2.95 -5.42 -5.44
N ALA A 35 2.77 -4.54 -6.42
CA ALA A 35 1.46 -4.23 -6.95
C ALA A 35 1.20 -4.88 -8.30
N ARG A 36 -0.09 -5.09 -8.60
CA ARG A 36 -0.52 -5.54 -9.92
C ARG A 36 -0.11 -4.54 -11.00
N PRO A 37 0.06 -4.99 -12.26
CA PRO A 37 0.23 -4.10 -13.39
C PRO A 37 -0.86 -3.01 -13.42
N HIS A 38 -0.50 -1.80 -13.84
CA HIS A 38 -1.40 -0.64 -13.98
C HIS A 38 -1.98 -0.04 -12.68
N VAL A 39 -1.50 -0.45 -11.50
CA VAL A 39 -1.86 0.23 -10.24
C VAL A 39 -1.27 1.65 -10.19
N THR A 40 -2.09 2.58 -9.69
CA THR A 40 -1.70 3.98 -9.45
C THR A 40 -1.26 4.18 -8.01
N ALA A 41 -0.52 5.27 -7.73
CA ALA A 41 -0.14 5.65 -6.37
C ALA A 41 -1.35 5.75 -5.42
N LYS A 42 -2.50 6.26 -5.93
CA LYS A 42 -3.75 6.35 -5.17
C LYS A 42 -4.38 4.99 -4.89
N GLY A 43 -4.16 4.00 -5.76
CA GLY A 43 -4.54 2.61 -5.52
C GLY A 43 -3.76 2.03 -4.35
N ILE A 44 -2.43 2.15 -4.39
CA ILE A 44 -1.54 1.75 -3.29
C ILE A 44 -1.95 2.41 -1.98
N GLU A 45 -2.26 3.71 -1.99
CA GLU A 45 -2.66 4.44 -0.79
C GLU A 45 -3.86 3.79 -0.12
N LYS A 46 -4.89 3.48 -0.90
CA LYS A 46 -6.12 2.86 -0.39
C LYS A 46 -5.86 1.46 0.15
N GLU A 47 -5.07 0.65 -0.55
CA GLU A 47 -4.71 -0.70 -0.11
C GLU A 47 -3.94 -0.67 1.21
N VAL A 48 -2.95 0.23 1.33
CA VAL A 48 -2.14 0.37 2.55
C VAL A 48 -2.97 0.91 3.71
N ILE A 49 -3.83 1.91 3.48
CA ILE A 49 -4.75 2.40 4.52
C ILE A 49 -5.68 1.27 4.97
N ALA A 50 -6.24 0.49 4.04
CA ALA A 50 -7.09 -0.64 4.37
C ALA A 50 -6.33 -1.70 5.17
N ALA A 51 -5.08 -2.00 4.81
CA ALA A 51 -4.23 -2.93 5.56
C ALA A 51 -3.99 -2.43 7.01
N ILE A 52 -3.61 -1.17 7.19
CA ILE A 52 -3.43 -0.57 8.52
C ILE A 52 -4.72 -0.68 9.34
N VAL A 53 -5.86 -0.31 8.75
CA VAL A 53 -7.16 -0.36 9.46
C VAL A 53 -7.61 -1.79 9.74
N ASN A 54 -7.33 -2.76 8.86
CA ASN A 54 -7.65 -4.16 9.10
C ASN A 54 -6.85 -4.73 10.28
N HIS A 55 -5.55 -4.40 10.38
CA HIS A 55 -4.71 -4.79 11.52
C HIS A 55 -5.00 -3.98 12.79
N SER A 56 -5.48 -2.74 12.65
CA SER A 56 -5.80 -1.83 13.74
C SER A 56 -7.19 -1.19 13.56
N PRO A 57 -8.29 -1.94 13.78
CA PRO A 57 -9.65 -1.46 13.52
C PRO A 57 -10.04 -0.21 14.31
N HIS A 58 -9.43 -0.01 15.48
CA HIS A 58 -9.62 1.17 16.31
C HIS A 58 -9.25 2.49 15.59
N LEU A 59 -8.34 2.42 14.60
CA LEU A 59 -7.91 3.53 13.75
C LEU A 59 -8.85 3.83 12.58
N LYS A 60 -9.93 3.06 12.38
CA LYS A 60 -10.93 3.36 11.34
C LYS A 60 -11.48 4.78 11.50
N GLY A 61 -11.42 5.59 10.45
CA GLY A 61 -11.77 7.02 10.50
C GLY A 61 -10.73 7.91 11.20
N GLY A 62 -9.51 7.40 11.41
CA GLY A 62 -8.36 8.18 11.87
C GLY A 62 -7.84 9.14 10.82
N ARG A 63 -7.03 10.09 11.25
CA ARG A 63 -6.38 11.08 10.38
C ARG A 63 -5.09 10.48 9.82
N VAL A 64 -4.92 10.55 8.50
CA VAL A 64 -3.62 10.25 7.87
C VAL A 64 -2.67 11.41 8.16
N THR A 65 -1.63 11.19 8.96
CA THR A 65 -0.66 12.23 9.34
C THR A 65 0.61 12.19 8.49
N ARG A 66 0.91 11.03 7.88
CA ARG A 66 2.01 10.89 6.92
C ARG A 66 1.57 10.06 5.73
N ARG A 67 1.89 10.53 4.53
CA ARG A 67 1.68 9.80 3.27
C ARG A 67 2.84 10.06 2.33
N THR A 68 3.50 9.00 1.88
CA THR A 68 4.52 9.06 0.84
C THR A 68 4.43 7.77 0.05
N ILE A 69 4.07 7.89 -1.22
CA ILE A 69 3.93 6.74 -2.12
C ILE A 69 4.75 7.04 -3.35
N ARG A 70 5.69 6.15 -3.65
CA ARG A 70 6.57 6.28 -4.80
C ARG A 70 6.82 4.91 -5.42
N ARG A 71 6.92 4.88 -6.74
CA ARG A 71 7.28 3.67 -7.47
C ARG A 71 8.78 3.43 -7.29
N VAL A 72 9.13 2.21 -6.93
CA VAL A 72 10.51 1.71 -6.85
C VAL A 72 10.70 0.90 -8.13
N ARG A 73 11.71 1.27 -8.92
CA ARG A 73 11.94 0.74 -10.28
C ARG A 73 12.05 -0.78 -10.32
#